data_AF-A0A061EAL6-F1
#
_entry.id   AF-A0A061EAL6-F1
#
_cell.length_a   1.000
_cell.length_b   1.000
_cell.length_c   1.000
_cell.angle_alpha   90.00
_cell.angle_beta   90.00
_cell.angle_gamma   90.00
#
_symmetry.space_group_name_H-M   'P 1'
#
loop_
_entity.id
_entity.type
_entity.pdbx_description
1 polymer ?
#
loop_
_entity_poly.entity_id
_entity_poly.type
_entity_poly.pdbx_seq_one_letter_code
_entity_poly.pdbx_strand_id
1 'polypeptide(L)'
;MWKRMRFLLAFRVISCFFLFFFFCSASAELIKALPGQPANVTFKQYSGYIVTEPKHGRALFYYFVEVDSANPGLHPLTLWLNGGPGCSSLGFGAFSEHGPFQPGENGHLIKNEYSWNLESNMLYLESPIGVGFSYSNTSSDYLGVNDTITAGENLIFILNWFKKFPQYRDSDLYLSGESYAGHYIPQLAALILSYNKRFSGRPIKLKAIALGNPLLDLEISVNNAEFLWSHGVISDEMLMLRKTVCSESRSLKESLHRNLSKQCIDVLNKEQEEIGSYTDPGDLILPICLSSTVLGQTVYQGALNRLHAKLAMTSAVASDPCLGDRIYQYLNTPKVQEALHANTTHLPSDWEFCGGHLVYQRESLEINIIPLLSKLLRRSIPILLFNGDQDSKIPLTQTRIIANMLAEELKLVPFGSYAPWYDKTQVGGWTQSFGQARKGKNVTYLTFATVRGAAHEVPYTSPSQALTLFRAFLRGSPLPRIPSEKKT
;
A
#
# COMPACT_ATOMS: atom_id res chain seq x y z
N MET A 1 -43.03 64.51 -50.61
CA MET A 1 -42.05 65.25 -49.78
C MET A 1 -42.02 64.62 -48.39
N TRP A 2 -41.15 63.65 -48.14
CA TRP A 2 -39.88 63.80 -47.38
C TRP A 2 -40.05 64.27 -45.92
N LYS A 3 -39.98 63.34 -44.95
CA LYS A 3 -38.80 63.18 -44.06
C LYS A 3 -39.00 62.09 -42.99
N ARG A 4 -38.10 61.10 -43.08
CA ARG A 4 -37.41 60.34 -42.02
C ARG A 4 -38.00 60.35 -40.59
N MET A 5 -38.42 59.16 -40.13
CA MET A 5 -38.46 58.79 -38.72
C MET A 5 -37.49 57.61 -38.54
N ARG A 6 -36.36 57.83 -37.86
CA ARG A 6 -35.36 56.80 -37.56
C ARG A 6 -35.61 56.25 -36.16
N PHE A 7 -35.81 54.94 -36.08
CA PHE A 7 -35.88 54.16 -34.85
C PHE A 7 -34.54 54.21 -34.09
N LEU A 8 -34.60 54.50 -32.79
CA LEU A 8 -33.52 54.29 -31.84
C LEU A 8 -33.50 52.82 -31.41
N LEU A 9 -32.46 52.08 -31.80
CA LEU A 9 -32.16 50.76 -31.27
C LEU A 9 -31.55 50.90 -29.87
N ALA A 10 -32.22 50.37 -28.85
CA ALA A 10 -31.65 50.14 -27.53
C ALA A 10 -30.80 48.86 -27.55
N PHE A 11 -29.47 48.98 -27.45
CA PHE A 11 -28.58 47.86 -27.15
C PHE A 11 -28.40 47.76 -25.63
N ARG A 12 -28.99 46.72 -25.02
CA ARG A 12 -28.60 46.26 -23.67
C ARG A 12 -27.32 45.44 -23.79
N VAL A 13 -26.25 45.93 -23.17
CA VAL A 13 -25.01 45.18 -22.94
C VAL A 13 -25.30 44.11 -21.90
N ILE A 14 -25.38 42.84 -22.33
CA ILE A 14 -25.29 41.70 -21.41
C ILE A 14 -23.80 41.38 -21.29
N SER A 15 -23.23 41.73 -20.13
CA SER A 15 -21.88 41.35 -19.76
C SER A 15 -21.83 39.84 -19.48
N CYS A 16 -21.28 39.06 -20.41
CA CYS A 16 -20.93 37.66 -20.16
C CYS A 16 -19.65 37.62 -19.31
N PHE A 17 -19.80 37.50 -18.00
CA PHE A 17 -18.74 37.00 -17.13
C PHE A 17 -18.51 35.51 -17.46
N PHE A 18 -17.56 35.23 -18.33
CA PHE A 18 -16.98 33.89 -18.43
C PHE A 18 -16.17 33.64 -17.15
N LEU A 19 -16.75 32.88 -16.22
CA LEU A 19 -16.00 32.22 -15.16
C LEU A 19 -15.05 31.23 -15.82
N PHE A 20 -13.78 31.62 -15.96
CA PHE A 20 -12.68 30.73 -16.23
C PHE A 20 -12.55 29.77 -15.04
N PHE A 21 -13.21 28.61 -15.12
CA PHE A 21 -12.77 27.46 -14.33
C PHE A 21 -11.38 27.10 -14.85
N PHE A 22 -10.35 27.37 -14.04
CA PHE A 22 -9.00 26.86 -14.26
C PHE A 22 -9.09 25.32 -14.26
N PHE A 23 -9.22 24.72 -15.43
CA PHE A 23 -8.88 23.33 -15.64
C PHE A 23 -7.35 23.25 -15.48
N CYS A 24 -6.89 22.90 -14.29
CA CYS A 24 -5.49 22.56 -14.09
C CYS A 24 -5.21 21.28 -14.91
N SER A 25 -4.61 21.46 -16.07
CA SER A 25 -4.26 20.39 -17.01
C SER A 25 -3.30 19.41 -16.33
N ALA A 26 -3.53 18.09 -16.51
CA ALA A 26 -2.60 17.03 -16.07
C ALA A 26 -1.15 17.25 -16.54
N SER A 27 -0.94 18.07 -17.59
CA SER A 27 0.39 18.48 -18.07
C SER A 27 1.22 19.23 -17.03
N ALA A 28 0.61 19.88 -16.03
CA ALA A 28 1.32 20.62 -14.99
C ALA A 28 1.93 19.72 -13.91
N GLU A 29 1.56 18.44 -13.88
CA GLU A 29 2.01 17.46 -12.87
C GLU A 29 2.97 16.42 -13.44
N LEU A 30 3.36 16.55 -14.72
CA LEU A 30 4.28 15.62 -15.37
C LEU A 30 5.69 15.80 -14.81
N ILE A 31 6.22 14.73 -14.21
CA ILE A 31 7.62 14.68 -13.77
C ILE A 31 8.48 14.43 -15.01
N LYS A 32 9.28 15.43 -15.42
CA LYS A 32 10.15 15.31 -16.60
C LYS A 32 11.23 14.25 -16.39
N ALA A 33 11.90 14.31 -15.25
CA ALA A 33 12.85 13.32 -14.77
C ALA A 33 13.07 13.54 -13.28
N LEU A 34 13.18 12.44 -12.53
CA LEU A 34 13.64 12.49 -11.16
C LEU A 34 15.17 12.66 -11.13
N PRO A 35 15.75 13.35 -10.13
CA PRO A 35 17.19 13.41 -9.96
C PRO A 35 17.83 12.01 -9.93
N GLY A 36 18.83 11.78 -10.78
CA GLY A 36 19.49 10.47 -10.88
C GLY A 36 18.69 9.40 -11.64
N GLN A 37 17.55 9.73 -12.26
CA GLN A 37 16.77 8.81 -13.09
C GLN A 37 17.56 8.35 -14.33
N PRO A 38 17.50 7.05 -14.69
CA PRO A 38 18.06 6.55 -15.94
C PRO A 38 17.44 7.23 -17.18
N ALA A 39 18.26 7.46 -18.21
CA ALA A 39 17.82 8.14 -19.43
C ALA A 39 16.85 7.31 -20.30
N ASN A 40 16.80 5.99 -20.12
CA ASN A 40 16.03 5.05 -20.93
C ASN A 40 14.61 4.76 -20.39
N VAL A 41 13.95 5.77 -19.81
CA VAL A 41 12.60 5.65 -19.26
C VAL A 41 11.58 6.14 -20.28
N THR A 42 10.68 5.24 -20.68
CA THR A 42 9.68 5.48 -21.74
C THR A 42 8.27 5.75 -21.23
N PHE A 43 7.95 5.33 -20.00
CA PHE A 43 6.67 5.62 -19.37
C PHE A 43 6.65 7.03 -18.76
N LYS A 44 5.44 7.58 -18.62
CA LYS A 44 5.23 8.86 -17.94
C LYS A 44 4.96 8.63 -16.47
N GLN A 45 5.31 9.64 -15.69
CA GLN A 45 5.11 9.68 -14.26
C GLN A 45 4.66 11.09 -13.87
N TYR A 46 3.76 11.15 -12.90
CA TYR A 46 3.11 12.37 -12.47
C TYR A 46 3.05 12.39 -10.96
N SER A 47 3.09 13.57 -10.38
CA SER A 47 2.87 13.74 -8.96
C SER A 47 2.35 15.14 -8.68
N GLY A 48 1.68 15.24 -7.55
CA GLY A 48 1.12 16.48 -7.07
C GLY A 48 -0.01 16.21 -6.11
N TYR A 49 -1.00 17.10 -6.12
CA TYR A 49 -1.98 17.19 -5.07
C TYR A 49 -3.41 17.14 -5.60
N ILE A 50 -4.26 16.40 -4.89
CA ILE A 50 -5.71 16.43 -5.06
C ILE A 50 -6.33 17.03 -3.81
N VAL A 51 -6.98 18.18 -3.99
CA VAL A 51 -7.71 18.85 -2.91
C VAL A 51 -8.96 18.04 -2.56
N THR A 52 -9.10 17.71 -1.28
CA THR A 52 -10.20 16.90 -0.71
C THR A 52 -11.15 17.73 0.14
N GLU A 53 -10.66 18.78 0.81
CA GLU A 53 -11.48 19.78 1.53
C GLU A 53 -10.90 21.19 1.31
N PRO A 54 -11.43 21.95 0.32
CA PRO A 54 -10.91 23.26 -0.03
C PRO A 54 -10.94 24.28 1.11
N LYS A 55 -11.92 24.22 2.01
CA LYS A 55 -12.04 25.22 3.08
C LYS A 55 -10.91 25.12 4.10
N HIS A 56 -10.44 23.91 4.37
CA HIS A 56 -9.33 23.67 5.27
C HIS A 56 -7.98 23.57 4.53
N GLY A 57 -8.00 23.62 3.19
CA GLY A 57 -6.82 23.40 2.37
C GLY A 57 -6.28 21.97 2.45
N ARG A 58 -7.14 20.97 2.75
CA ARG A 58 -6.71 19.56 2.76
C ARG A 58 -6.42 19.10 1.35
N ALA A 59 -5.22 18.58 1.14
CA ALA A 59 -4.82 17.99 -0.12
C ALA A 59 -3.97 16.74 0.12
N LEU A 60 -4.33 15.66 -0.56
CA LEU A 60 -3.54 14.43 -0.53
C LEU A 60 -2.55 14.42 -1.69
N PHE A 61 -1.30 14.08 -1.36
CA PHE A 61 -0.22 13.87 -2.31
C PHE A 61 -0.36 12.51 -2.97
N TYR A 62 -0.07 12.47 -4.27
CA TYR A 62 -0.03 11.23 -5.02
C TYR A 62 1.19 11.18 -5.92
N TYR A 63 1.65 9.96 -6.19
CA TYR A 63 2.60 9.65 -7.24
C TYR A 63 1.97 8.61 -8.17
N PHE A 64 1.91 8.92 -9.46
CA PHE A 64 1.25 8.13 -10.49
C PHE A 64 2.26 7.75 -11.56
N VAL A 65 2.38 6.47 -11.86
CA VAL A 65 3.30 5.93 -12.86
C VAL A 65 2.47 5.19 -13.91
N GLU A 66 2.55 5.63 -15.16
CA GLU A 66 1.92 4.92 -16.26
C GLU A 66 2.58 3.56 -16.47
N VAL A 67 1.81 2.62 -17.00
CA VAL A 67 2.36 1.32 -17.39
C VAL A 67 3.48 1.50 -18.43
N ASP A 68 4.53 0.67 -18.36
CA ASP A 68 5.63 0.65 -19.35
C ASP A 68 5.15 -0.03 -20.65
N SER A 69 4.26 0.64 -21.36
CA SER A 69 3.59 0.16 -22.58
C SER A 69 3.27 1.34 -23.51
N ALA A 70 3.18 1.07 -24.81
CA ALA A 70 2.86 2.08 -25.82
C ALA A 70 1.44 2.67 -25.66
N ASN A 71 0.52 1.95 -25.02
CA ASN A 71 -0.90 2.33 -24.90
C ASN A 71 -1.37 2.27 -23.44
N PRO A 72 -0.93 3.18 -22.56
CA PRO A 72 -1.23 3.09 -21.13
C PRO A 72 -2.73 3.15 -20.80
N GLY A 73 -3.53 3.86 -21.61
CA GLY A 73 -4.98 3.93 -21.45
C GLY A 73 -5.75 2.62 -21.67
N LEU A 74 -5.12 1.57 -22.23
CA LEU A 74 -5.73 0.25 -22.38
C LEU A 74 -5.45 -0.69 -21.20
N HIS A 75 -4.57 -0.28 -20.28
CA HIS A 75 -4.20 -1.08 -19.11
C HIS A 75 -5.05 -0.71 -17.89
N PRO A 76 -5.14 -1.61 -16.89
CA PRO A 76 -5.79 -1.32 -15.63
C PRO A 76 -5.19 -0.12 -14.88
N LEU A 77 -5.93 0.37 -13.89
CA LEU A 77 -5.45 1.32 -12.89
C LEU A 77 -5.44 0.60 -11.54
N THR A 78 -4.31 0.63 -10.85
CA THR A 78 -4.17 0.06 -9.50
C THR A 78 -3.84 1.16 -8.52
N LEU A 79 -4.72 1.35 -7.53
CA LEU A 79 -4.41 2.16 -6.34
C LEU A 79 -3.62 1.30 -5.35
N TRP A 80 -2.49 1.83 -4.87
CA TRP A 80 -1.71 1.27 -3.78
C TRP A 80 -1.80 2.14 -2.52
N LEU A 81 -2.05 1.50 -1.38
CA LEU A 81 -2.01 2.10 -0.06
C LEU A 81 -1.11 1.28 0.88
N ASN A 82 -0.08 1.89 1.45
CA ASN A 82 0.58 1.33 2.63
C ASN A 82 -0.27 1.54 3.89
N GLY A 83 0.12 0.85 4.97
CA GLY A 83 -0.61 0.81 6.23
C GLY A 83 -0.09 1.81 7.28
N GLY A 84 0.40 1.25 8.40
CA GLY A 84 0.79 1.99 9.60
C GLY A 84 -0.16 1.72 10.77
N PRO A 85 -1.25 2.50 10.96
CA PRO A 85 -1.75 3.61 10.15
C PRO A 85 -0.78 4.79 10.07
N GLY A 86 -0.81 5.53 8.96
CA GLY A 86 -0.01 6.75 8.81
C GLY A 86 1.34 6.57 8.13
N CYS A 87 1.54 5.48 7.38
CA CYS A 87 2.76 5.24 6.62
C CYS A 87 2.60 5.61 5.13
N SER A 88 3.68 6.09 4.53
CA SER A 88 3.71 6.63 3.18
C SER A 88 3.70 5.55 2.09
N SER A 89 2.75 5.68 1.17
CA SER A 89 2.71 4.89 -0.07
C SER A 89 3.80 5.27 -1.09
N LEU A 90 4.39 6.46 -0.94
CA LEU A 90 5.54 6.87 -1.74
C LEU A 90 6.80 6.16 -1.25
N GLY A 91 7.05 6.19 0.06
CA GLY A 91 8.25 5.60 0.67
C GLY A 91 8.32 4.10 0.51
N PHE A 92 7.34 3.39 1.08
CA PHE A 92 7.28 1.93 1.02
C PHE A 92 6.90 1.46 -0.40
N GLY A 93 5.66 1.72 -0.85
CA GLY A 93 5.17 1.19 -2.11
C GLY A 93 6.00 1.57 -3.34
N ALA A 94 6.25 2.87 -3.54
CA ALA A 94 6.85 3.35 -4.78
C ALA A 94 8.38 3.26 -4.81
N PHE A 95 9.06 3.53 -3.69
CA PHE A 95 10.53 3.60 -3.66
C PHE A 95 11.21 2.44 -2.96
N SER A 96 10.50 1.63 -2.16
CA SER A 96 11.04 0.42 -1.53
C SER A 96 10.59 -0.85 -2.24
N GLU A 97 9.28 -1.00 -2.47
CA GLU A 97 8.67 -2.27 -2.81
C GLU A 97 8.61 -2.54 -4.32
N HIS A 98 7.67 -1.90 -5.02
CA HIS A 98 7.28 -2.33 -6.37
C HIS A 98 7.05 -1.18 -7.34
N GLY A 99 7.42 0.05 -6.98
CA GLY A 99 7.49 1.14 -7.95
C GLY A 99 8.70 1.04 -8.88
N PRO A 100 8.80 1.97 -9.85
CA PRO A 100 9.71 1.84 -10.97
C PRO A 100 11.19 2.04 -10.61
N PHE A 101 11.48 2.66 -9.46
CA PHE A 101 12.82 3.09 -9.09
C PHE A 101 13.12 2.90 -7.62
N GLN A 102 14.37 2.60 -7.31
CA GLN A 102 14.92 2.59 -5.95
C GLN A 102 16.20 3.44 -5.89
N PRO A 103 16.47 4.19 -4.80
CA PRO A 103 17.71 4.94 -4.66
C PRO A 103 18.91 4.01 -4.42
N GLY A 104 19.88 4.08 -5.33
CA GLY A 104 21.17 3.41 -5.20
C GLY A 104 22.16 4.19 -4.32
N GLU A 105 23.33 3.59 -4.07
CA GLU A 105 24.35 4.14 -3.15
C GLU A 105 24.94 5.50 -3.59
N ASN A 106 24.91 5.79 -4.89
CA ASN A 106 25.59 6.97 -5.47
C ASN A 106 24.63 8.13 -5.76
N GLY A 107 23.42 8.12 -5.19
CA GLY A 107 22.38 9.12 -5.48
C GLY A 107 21.73 9.00 -6.86
N HIS A 108 22.03 7.93 -7.60
CA HIS A 108 21.33 7.56 -8.82
C HIS A 108 20.18 6.59 -8.51
N LEU A 109 19.11 6.67 -9.28
CA LEU A 109 18.00 5.73 -9.22
C LEU A 109 18.31 4.47 -10.02
N ILE A 110 18.00 3.32 -9.44
CA ILE A 110 18.07 1.99 -10.05
C ILE A 110 16.67 1.64 -10.54
N LYS A 111 16.52 1.23 -11.80
CA LYS A 111 15.23 0.77 -12.35
C LYS A 111 14.88 -0.60 -11.72
N ASN A 112 13.66 -0.72 -11.23
CA ASN A 112 13.14 -1.98 -10.68
C ASN A 112 12.64 -2.88 -11.82
N GLU A 113 13.34 -3.99 -12.07
CA GLU A 113 12.97 -4.98 -13.10
C GLU A 113 11.68 -5.74 -12.77
N TYR A 114 11.20 -5.63 -11.53
CA TYR A 114 9.99 -6.29 -11.03
C TYR A 114 8.88 -5.29 -10.70
N SER A 115 8.98 -4.05 -11.20
CA SER A 115 7.96 -3.04 -10.93
C SER A 115 6.57 -3.49 -11.39
N TRP A 116 5.56 -3.16 -10.60
CA TRP A 116 4.17 -3.41 -10.94
C TRP A 116 3.67 -2.52 -12.09
N ASN A 117 4.38 -1.42 -12.39
CA ASN A 117 4.08 -0.61 -13.58
C ASN A 117 4.43 -1.33 -14.89
N LEU A 118 4.95 -2.56 -14.85
CA LEU A 118 5.04 -3.42 -16.04
C LEU A 118 3.67 -3.97 -16.48
N GLU A 119 2.66 -3.96 -15.60
CA GLU A 119 1.36 -4.61 -15.85
C GLU A 119 0.16 -3.66 -15.71
N SER A 120 0.27 -2.62 -14.87
CA SER A 120 -0.83 -1.69 -14.54
C SER A 120 -0.33 -0.24 -14.46
N ASN A 121 -1.25 0.72 -14.64
CA ASN A 121 -0.97 2.10 -14.24
C ASN A 121 -1.04 2.18 -12.72
N MET A 122 0.06 2.55 -12.07
CA MET A 122 0.20 2.49 -10.61
C MET A 122 -0.02 3.86 -9.98
N LEU A 123 -1.00 3.96 -9.07
CA LEU A 123 -1.32 5.17 -8.32
C LEU A 123 -1.00 4.95 -6.84
N TYR A 124 0.04 5.62 -6.35
CA TYR A 124 0.45 5.61 -4.95
C TYR A 124 -0.12 6.84 -4.25
N LEU A 125 -0.91 6.63 -3.20
CA LEU A 125 -1.57 7.71 -2.46
C LEU A 125 -1.03 7.79 -1.04
N GLU A 126 -0.47 8.94 -0.67
CA GLU A 126 -0.10 9.21 0.72
C GLU A 126 -1.37 9.59 1.50
N SER A 127 -1.91 8.63 2.24
CA SER A 127 -3.14 8.74 3.01
C SER A 127 -2.94 8.06 4.37
N PRO A 128 -3.54 8.57 5.46
CA PRO A 128 -4.45 9.73 5.52
C PRO A 128 -3.75 11.09 5.48
N ILE A 129 -4.51 12.18 5.67
CA ILE A 129 -3.98 13.54 5.81
C ILE A 129 -2.83 13.62 6.84
N GLY A 130 -1.74 14.29 6.50
CA GLY A 130 -0.53 14.39 7.34
C GLY A 130 0.52 13.30 7.12
N VAL A 131 0.23 12.30 6.27
CA VAL A 131 1.21 11.29 5.85
C VAL A 131 2.10 11.83 4.74
N GLY A 132 3.42 11.71 4.91
CA GLY A 132 4.40 12.12 3.91
C GLY A 132 4.21 13.58 3.50
N PHE A 133 3.92 13.83 2.22
CA PHE A 133 3.69 15.16 1.69
C PHE A 133 2.23 15.63 1.75
N SER A 134 1.28 14.78 2.15
CA SER A 134 -0.14 15.14 2.29
C SER A 134 -0.36 16.10 3.46
N TYR A 135 -1.09 17.19 3.24
CA TYR A 135 -1.18 18.28 4.22
C TYR A 135 -2.54 18.98 4.27
N SER A 136 -2.79 19.64 5.39
CA SER A 136 -3.86 20.59 5.64
C SER A 136 -3.30 21.93 6.13
N ASN A 137 -3.97 23.03 5.78
CA ASN A 137 -3.68 24.35 6.35
C ASN A 137 -4.31 24.53 7.74
N THR A 138 -5.14 23.59 8.18
CA THR A 138 -5.84 23.62 9.47
C THR A 138 -5.27 22.56 10.41
N SER A 139 -4.57 22.97 11.48
CA SER A 139 -3.88 22.05 12.40
C SER A 139 -4.80 21.03 13.08
N SER A 140 -6.09 21.35 13.30
CA SER A 140 -7.03 20.41 13.92
C SER A 140 -7.39 19.23 13.02
N ASP A 141 -7.14 19.30 11.71
CA ASP A 141 -7.43 18.19 10.79
C ASP A 141 -6.52 16.99 11.00
N TYR A 142 -5.36 17.18 11.65
CA TYR A 142 -4.44 16.11 11.98
C TYR A 142 -4.83 15.39 13.28
N LEU A 143 -5.83 15.89 14.01
CA LEU A 143 -6.27 15.31 15.29
C LEU A 143 -7.50 14.42 15.09
N GLY A 144 -7.47 13.24 15.70
CA GLY A 144 -8.62 12.34 15.71
C GLY A 144 -8.95 11.78 14.33
N VAL A 145 -7.95 11.65 13.47
CA VAL A 145 -8.11 10.98 12.17
C VAL A 145 -8.44 9.51 12.43
N ASN A 146 -9.36 8.95 11.65
CA ASN A 146 -9.82 7.57 11.83
C ASN A 146 -10.19 6.92 10.50
N ASP A 147 -10.57 5.65 10.57
CA ASP A 147 -10.90 4.83 9.40
C ASP A 147 -12.04 5.43 8.55
N THR A 148 -13.07 5.98 9.20
CA THR A 148 -14.24 6.54 8.50
C THR A 148 -13.87 7.81 7.74
N ILE A 149 -13.13 8.72 8.38
CA ILE A 149 -12.65 9.96 7.74
C ILE A 149 -11.71 9.60 6.58
N THR A 150 -10.78 8.68 6.82
CA THR A 150 -9.79 8.24 5.82
C THR A 150 -10.46 7.63 4.60
N ALA A 151 -11.41 6.70 4.78
CA ALA A 151 -12.13 6.07 3.67
C ALA A 151 -12.96 7.10 2.88
N GLY A 152 -13.60 8.04 3.57
CA GLY A 152 -14.36 9.13 2.94
C GLY A 152 -13.48 10.06 2.12
N GLU A 153 -12.33 10.46 2.67
CA GLU A 153 -11.36 11.30 1.97
C GLU A 153 -10.76 10.58 0.76
N ASN A 154 -10.42 9.30 0.88
CA ASN A 154 -9.90 8.50 -0.24
C ASN A 154 -10.92 8.35 -1.38
N LEU A 155 -12.23 8.27 -1.07
CA LEU A 155 -13.24 8.32 -2.12
C LEU A 155 -13.27 9.68 -2.81
N ILE A 156 -13.22 10.79 -2.06
CA ILE A 156 -13.18 12.15 -2.65
C ILE A 156 -11.93 12.31 -3.52
N PHE A 157 -10.78 11.84 -3.03
CA PHE A 157 -9.52 11.81 -3.78
C PHE A 157 -9.71 11.12 -5.13
N ILE A 158 -10.19 9.87 -5.17
CA ILE A 158 -10.35 9.13 -6.44
C ILE A 158 -11.29 9.86 -7.39
N LEU A 159 -12.41 10.39 -6.88
CA LEU A 159 -13.38 11.12 -7.69
C LEU A 159 -12.79 12.40 -8.30
N ASN A 160 -11.97 13.13 -7.54
CA ASN A 160 -11.32 14.34 -8.02
C ASN A 160 -10.10 14.03 -8.91
N TRP A 161 -9.35 12.97 -8.61
CA TRP A 161 -8.25 12.48 -9.42
C TRP A 161 -8.74 12.11 -10.82
N PHE A 162 -9.87 11.39 -10.95
CA PHE A 162 -10.47 11.10 -12.25
C PHE A 162 -10.95 12.33 -13.03
N LYS A 163 -11.25 13.45 -12.38
CA LYS A 163 -11.54 14.72 -13.09
C LYS A 163 -10.26 15.31 -13.67
N LYS A 164 -9.14 15.14 -12.97
CA LYS A 164 -7.81 15.61 -13.39
C LYS A 164 -7.19 14.72 -14.46
N PHE A 165 -7.43 13.42 -14.37
CA PHE A 165 -7.00 12.40 -15.33
C PHE A 165 -8.19 11.69 -15.99
N PRO A 166 -8.99 12.40 -16.81
CA PRO A 166 -10.22 11.87 -17.39
C PRO A 166 -9.99 10.68 -18.33
N GLN A 167 -8.79 10.50 -18.87
CA GLN A 167 -8.42 9.37 -19.72
C GLN A 167 -8.46 8.03 -18.98
N TYR A 168 -8.27 8.02 -17.66
CA TYR A 168 -8.32 6.80 -16.83
C TYR A 168 -9.70 6.57 -16.21
N ARG A 169 -10.69 7.42 -16.49
CA ARG A 169 -12.00 7.39 -15.83
C ARG A 169 -12.76 6.08 -16.02
N ASP A 170 -12.55 5.43 -17.15
CA ASP A 170 -13.20 4.17 -17.51
C ASP A 170 -12.27 2.96 -17.42
N SER A 171 -11.07 3.12 -16.85
CA SER A 171 -10.15 2.03 -16.58
C SER A 171 -10.76 1.04 -15.58
N ASP A 172 -10.37 -0.23 -15.73
CA ASP A 172 -10.64 -1.24 -14.73
C ASP A 172 -9.81 -0.94 -13.49
N LEU A 173 -10.48 -0.67 -12.36
CA LEU A 173 -9.85 -0.24 -11.12
C LEU A 173 -9.61 -1.43 -10.19
N TYR A 174 -8.38 -1.56 -9.72
CA TYR A 174 -7.97 -2.51 -8.70
C TYR A 174 -7.51 -1.71 -7.47
N LEU A 175 -7.84 -2.21 -6.28
CA LEU A 175 -7.34 -1.63 -5.03
C LEU A 175 -6.41 -2.64 -4.37
N SER A 176 -5.21 -2.20 -4.03
CA SER A 176 -4.24 -3.04 -3.35
C SER A 176 -3.56 -2.28 -2.22
N GLY A 177 -3.10 -3.00 -1.23
CA GLY A 177 -2.32 -2.41 -0.15
C GLY A 177 -1.87 -3.47 0.82
N GLU A 178 -1.10 -3.03 1.82
CA GLU A 178 -0.52 -3.92 2.82
C GLU A 178 -0.75 -3.47 4.26
N SER A 179 -0.57 -4.40 5.20
CA SER A 179 -0.57 -4.11 6.64
C SER A 179 -1.92 -3.51 7.08
N TYR A 180 -1.90 -2.33 7.69
CA TYR A 180 -3.13 -1.59 8.06
C TYR A 180 -4.01 -1.18 6.87
N ALA A 181 -3.52 -1.25 5.62
CA ALA A 181 -4.39 -1.11 4.45
C ALA A 181 -5.42 -2.25 4.34
N GLY A 182 -5.27 -3.33 5.12
CA GLY A 182 -6.33 -4.29 5.44
C GLY A 182 -7.61 -3.63 5.97
N HIS A 183 -7.51 -2.46 6.64
CA HIS A 183 -8.65 -1.61 6.99
C HIS A 183 -9.04 -0.66 5.84
N TYR A 184 -8.07 0.03 5.25
CA TYR A 184 -8.32 1.10 4.26
C TYR A 184 -8.99 0.60 2.98
N ILE A 185 -8.45 -0.48 2.40
CA ILE A 185 -8.86 -0.97 1.09
C ILE A 185 -10.30 -1.50 1.09
N PRO A 186 -10.72 -2.36 2.05
CA PRO A 186 -12.11 -2.83 2.11
C PRO A 186 -13.13 -1.72 2.36
N GLN A 187 -12.79 -0.74 3.21
CA GLN A 187 -13.68 0.39 3.51
C GLN A 187 -13.86 1.31 2.30
N LEU A 188 -12.77 1.64 1.61
CA LEU A 188 -12.82 2.37 0.35
C LEU A 188 -13.63 1.60 -0.72
N ALA A 189 -13.40 0.29 -0.88
CA ALA A 189 -14.16 -0.55 -1.80
C ALA A 189 -15.67 -0.48 -1.52
N ALA A 190 -16.07 -0.58 -0.25
CA ALA A 190 -17.47 -0.49 0.15
C ALA A 190 -18.09 0.88 -0.14
N LEU A 191 -17.33 1.96 0.04
CA LEU A 191 -17.77 3.31 -0.30
C LEU A 191 -17.89 3.52 -1.82
N ILE A 192 -16.98 2.98 -2.62
CA ILE A 192 -17.08 2.99 -4.09
C ILE A 192 -18.35 2.27 -4.56
N LEU A 193 -18.65 1.09 -4.00
CA LEU A 193 -19.88 0.36 -4.35
C LEU A 193 -21.15 1.13 -3.94
N SER A 194 -21.10 1.83 -2.80
CA SER A 194 -22.19 2.67 -2.32
C SER A 194 -22.39 3.91 -3.20
N TYR A 195 -21.29 4.55 -3.62
CA TYR A 195 -21.29 5.65 -4.59
C TYR A 195 -21.90 5.19 -5.93
N ASN A 196 -21.44 4.06 -6.48
CA ASN A 196 -21.95 3.51 -7.74
C ASN A 196 -23.46 3.22 -7.70
N LYS A 197 -23.97 2.77 -6.54
CA LYS A 197 -25.41 2.54 -6.36
C LYS A 197 -26.22 3.85 -6.38
N ARG A 198 -25.65 4.94 -5.86
CA ARG A 198 -26.30 6.27 -5.82
C ARG A 198 -26.18 7.03 -7.14
N PHE A 199 -25.07 6.86 -7.86
CA PHE A 199 -24.76 7.58 -9.10
C PHE A 199 -24.49 6.61 -10.25
N SER A 200 -25.55 6.05 -10.82
CA SER A 200 -25.49 4.94 -11.80
C SER A 200 -25.05 5.33 -13.21
N GLY A 201 -25.03 6.62 -13.56
CA GLY A 201 -24.77 7.08 -14.93
C GLY A 201 -23.36 6.78 -15.46
N ARG A 202 -22.37 6.65 -14.57
CA ARG A 202 -20.99 6.27 -14.91
C ARG A 202 -20.31 5.66 -13.67
N PRO A 203 -20.49 4.37 -13.38
CA PRO A 203 -19.90 3.75 -12.20
C PRO A 203 -18.36 3.71 -12.29
N ILE A 204 -17.68 3.67 -11.15
CA ILE A 204 -16.26 3.31 -11.05
C ILE A 204 -16.17 1.78 -11.20
N LYS A 205 -15.34 1.30 -12.13
CA LYS A 205 -15.22 -0.14 -12.47
C LYS A 205 -14.29 -0.88 -11.52
N LEU A 206 -14.64 -0.95 -10.24
CA LEU A 206 -13.91 -1.75 -9.26
C LEU A 206 -13.96 -3.24 -9.63
N LYS A 207 -12.80 -3.86 -9.83
CA LYS A 207 -12.67 -5.26 -10.27
C LYS A 207 -12.36 -6.23 -9.15
N ALA A 208 -11.34 -5.95 -8.34
CA ALA A 208 -10.89 -6.83 -7.27
C ALA A 208 -10.06 -6.04 -6.25
N ILE A 209 -9.84 -6.64 -5.09
CA ILE A 209 -8.93 -6.11 -4.07
C ILE A 209 -7.84 -7.12 -3.68
N ALA A 210 -6.63 -6.64 -3.40
CA ALA A 210 -5.52 -7.45 -2.91
C ALA A 210 -4.98 -6.87 -1.60
N LEU A 211 -4.80 -7.72 -0.59
CA LEU A 211 -4.39 -7.33 0.75
C LEU A 211 -3.15 -8.14 1.15
N GLY A 212 -2.01 -7.46 1.24
CA GLY A 212 -0.72 -8.03 1.66
C GLY A 212 -0.55 -7.94 3.16
N ASN A 213 -0.17 -9.05 3.79
CA ASN A 213 0.09 -9.16 5.22
C ASN A 213 -0.93 -8.37 6.08
N PRO A 214 -2.26 -8.59 5.89
CA PRO A 214 -3.23 -7.57 6.26
C PRO A 214 -3.70 -7.68 7.71
N LEU A 215 -3.75 -6.55 8.42
CA LEU A 215 -4.50 -6.47 9.67
C LEU A 215 -5.99 -6.42 9.34
N LEU A 216 -6.74 -7.44 9.76
CA LEU A 216 -8.18 -7.55 9.47
C LEU A 216 -9.04 -7.63 10.74
N ASP A 217 -8.44 -8.12 11.82
CA ASP A 217 -9.01 -8.23 13.15
C ASP A 217 -7.86 -8.36 14.15
N LEU A 218 -7.86 -7.56 15.21
CA LEU A 218 -6.75 -7.50 16.15
C LEU A 218 -6.62 -8.79 16.99
N GLU A 219 -7.70 -9.54 17.22
CA GLU A 219 -7.62 -10.79 17.99
C GLU A 219 -6.97 -11.91 17.19
N ILE A 220 -7.26 -11.98 15.89
CA ILE A 220 -6.75 -13.06 15.03
C ILE A 220 -5.41 -12.67 14.40
N SER A 221 -5.35 -11.52 13.72
CA SER A 221 -4.28 -11.23 12.75
C SER A 221 -2.87 -11.12 13.36
N VAL A 222 -2.78 -10.63 14.60
CA VAL A 222 -1.50 -10.31 15.28
C VAL A 222 -1.01 -11.44 16.17
N ASN A 223 -1.75 -12.54 16.30
CA ASN A 223 -1.36 -13.66 17.15
C ASN A 223 -0.16 -14.40 16.53
N ASN A 224 1.03 -14.15 17.07
CA ASN A 224 2.29 -14.60 16.50
C ASN A 224 3.11 -15.54 17.37
N ALA A 225 2.68 -15.85 18.60
CA ALA A 225 3.45 -16.70 19.51
C ALA A 225 3.83 -18.06 18.91
N GLU A 226 2.89 -18.75 18.26
CA GLU A 226 3.17 -20.03 17.60
C GLU A 226 4.14 -19.88 16.41
N PHE A 227 4.05 -18.76 15.70
CA PHE A 227 4.95 -18.45 14.60
C PHE A 227 6.37 -18.27 15.13
N LEU A 228 6.59 -17.38 16.09
CA LEU A 228 7.89 -17.14 16.71
C LEU A 228 8.50 -18.42 17.31
N TRP A 229 7.69 -19.21 18.03
CA TRP A 229 8.12 -20.47 18.63
C TRP A 229 8.55 -21.49 17.57
N SER A 230 7.74 -21.68 16.52
CA SER A 230 8.06 -22.63 15.45
C SER A 230 9.29 -22.23 14.62
N HIS A 231 9.70 -20.96 14.68
CA HIS A 231 10.92 -20.44 14.06
C HIS A 231 12.11 -20.41 15.02
N GLY A 232 11.96 -20.93 16.24
CA GLY A 232 13.04 -21.00 17.24
C GLY A 232 13.43 -19.65 17.84
N VAL A 233 12.57 -18.64 17.71
CA VAL A 233 12.83 -17.27 18.20
C VAL A 233 12.48 -17.15 19.69
N ILE A 234 11.46 -17.86 20.16
CA ILE A 234 11.03 -17.84 21.57
C ILE A 234 10.98 -19.25 22.16
N SER A 235 11.13 -19.34 23.48
CA SER A 235 11.14 -20.58 24.25
C SER A 235 9.73 -21.18 24.43
N ASP A 236 9.67 -22.45 24.85
CA ASP A 236 8.41 -23.10 25.25
C ASP A 236 7.73 -22.36 26.41
N GLU A 237 8.53 -21.83 27.34
CA GLU A 237 8.03 -21.02 28.47
C GLU A 237 7.35 -19.75 27.95
N MET A 238 7.98 -19.06 27.01
CA MET A 238 7.44 -17.84 26.42
C MET A 238 6.17 -18.10 25.59
N LEU A 239 6.14 -19.18 24.80
CA LEU A 239 4.91 -19.62 24.12
C LEU A 239 3.75 -19.80 25.11
N MET A 240 4.01 -20.45 26.25
CA MET A 240 2.98 -20.68 27.27
C MET A 240 2.54 -19.38 27.95
N LEU A 241 3.47 -18.47 28.24
CA LEU A 241 3.16 -17.14 28.79
C LEU A 241 2.29 -16.32 27.83
N ARG A 242 2.58 -16.33 26.53
CA ARG A 242 1.74 -15.67 25.52
C ARG A 242 0.35 -16.28 25.43
N LYS A 243 0.24 -17.61 25.49
CA LYS A 243 -1.04 -18.32 25.44
C LYS A 243 -1.91 -18.16 26.69
N THR A 244 -1.31 -17.98 27.87
CA THR A 244 -2.04 -18.10 29.15
C THR A 244 -2.04 -16.84 30.00
N VAL A 245 -1.01 -15.99 29.87
CA VAL A 245 -0.86 -14.77 30.68
C VAL A 245 -1.18 -13.55 29.84
N CYS A 246 -0.48 -13.32 28.73
CA CYS A 246 -0.69 -12.12 27.92
C CYS A 246 -0.50 -12.39 26.42
N SER A 247 -1.61 -12.61 25.72
CA SER A 247 -1.59 -12.70 24.25
C SER A 247 -1.17 -11.39 23.61
N GLU A 248 -0.74 -11.47 22.36
CA GLU A 248 -0.38 -10.32 21.53
C GLU A 248 -1.56 -9.35 21.45
N SER A 249 -2.75 -9.85 21.14
CA SER A 249 -3.98 -9.05 21.07
C SER A 249 -4.29 -8.34 22.39
N ARG A 250 -4.15 -9.03 23.53
CA ARG A 250 -4.34 -8.44 24.86
C ARG A 250 -3.34 -7.33 25.12
N SER A 251 -2.06 -7.58 24.90
CA SER A 251 -1.02 -6.57 25.12
C SER A 251 -1.22 -5.33 24.26
N LEU A 252 -1.60 -5.50 22.98
CA LEU A 252 -1.91 -4.41 22.08
C LEU A 252 -3.12 -3.61 22.56
N LYS A 253 -4.24 -4.27 22.90
CA LYS A 253 -5.44 -3.59 23.43
C LYS A 253 -5.16 -2.81 24.72
N GLU A 254 -4.49 -3.43 25.68
CA GLU A 254 -4.13 -2.75 26.93
C GLU A 254 -3.22 -1.53 26.67
N SER A 255 -2.27 -1.64 25.73
CA SER A 255 -1.40 -0.53 25.29
C SER A 255 -2.18 0.60 24.60
N LEU A 256 -3.14 0.26 23.73
CA LEU A 256 -3.99 1.23 23.04
C LEU A 256 -4.77 2.08 24.06
N HIS A 257 -5.35 1.45 25.08
CA HIS A 257 -6.08 2.12 26.15
C HIS A 257 -5.20 2.68 27.29
N ARG A 258 -3.87 2.65 27.13
CA ARG A 258 -2.89 3.16 28.11
C ARG A 258 -3.04 2.52 29.51
N ASN A 259 -3.41 1.25 29.54
CA ASN A 259 -3.64 0.49 30.77
C ASN A 259 -2.94 -0.88 30.70
N LEU A 260 -1.68 -0.88 30.28
CA LEU A 260 -0.86 -2.09 30.19
C LEU A 260 -0.62 -2.69 31.57
N SER A 261 -1.12 -3.90 31.79
CA SER A 261 -1.02 -4.61 33.05
C SER A 261 0.42 -5.01 33.33
N LYS A 262 0.79 -5.06 34.62
CA LYS A 262 2.13 -5.50 35.04
C LYS A 262 2.48 -6.88 34.46
N GLN A 263 1.51 -7.80 34.44
CA GLN A 263 1.67 -9.13 33.85
C GLN A 263 2.06 -9.06 32.37
N CYS A 264 1.39 -8.23 31.57
CA CYS A 264 1.73 -8.04 30.18
C CYS A 264 3.10 -7.34 30.00
N ILE A 265 3.46 -6.39 30.87
CA ILE A 265 4.79 -5.76 30.87
C ILE A 265 5.87 -6.82 31.10
N ASP A 266 5.70 -7.67 32.11
CA ASP A 266 6.68 -8.71 32.45
C ASP A 266 6.85 -9.72 31.29
N VAL A 267 5.75 -10.12 30.64
CA VAL A 267 5.74 -10.98 29.45
C VAL A 267 6.45 -10.31 28.27
N LEU A 268 6.13 -9.04 27.98
CA LEU A 268 6.74 -8.29 26.87
C LEU A 268 8.24 -8.08 27.05
N ASN A 269 8.68 -7.82 28.28
CA ASN A 269 10.11 -7.68 28.59
C ASN A 269 10.86 -8.99 28.37
N LYS A 270 10.32 -10.11 28.87
CA LYS A 270 10.93 -11.44 28.66
C LYS A 270 10.96 -11.81 27.17
N GLU A 271 9.87 -11.55 26.45
CA GLU A 271 9.84 -11.82 25.00
C GLU A 271 10.91 -10.98 24.28
N GLN A 272 11.06 -9.70 24.62
CA GLN A 272 12.08 -8.85 24.02
C GLN A 272 13.50 -9.32 24.34
N GLU A 273 13.75 -9.89 25.52
CA GLU A 273 15.01 -10.53 25.88
C GLU A 273 15.30 -11.78 25.02
N GLU A 274 14.29 -12.60 24.75
CA GLU A 274 14.43 -13.79 23.91
C GLU A 274 14.59 -13.46 22.41
N ILE A 275 13.79 -12.52 21.87
CA ILE A 275 13.85 -12.08 20.47
C ILE A 275 15.17 -11.33 20.17
N GLY A 276 15.64 -10.53 21.13
CA GLY A 276 16.81 -9.66 20.97
C GLY A 276 16.54 -8.36 20.22
N SER A 277 17.36 -7.34 20.48
CA SER A 277 17.18 -5.97 19.96
C SER A 277 17.56 -5.79 18.48
N TYR A 278 18.13 -6.80 17.84
CA TYR A 278 18.60 -6.75 16.45
C TYR A 278 17.77 -7.62 15.49
N THR A 279 16.51 -7.88 15.85
CA THR A 279 15.56 -8.66 15.07
C THR A 279 14.42 -7.75 14.61
N ASP A 280 14.13 -7.71 13.31
CA ASP A 280 12.96 -6.99 12.79
C ASP A 280 11.74 -7.93 12.83
N PRO A 281 10.66 -7.60 13.56
CA PRO A 281 9.46 -8.43 13.55
C PRO A 281 8.79 -8.51 12.16
N GLY A 282 9.06 -7.56 11.26
CA GLY A 282 8.58 -7.57 9.88
C GLY A 282 9.38 -8.51 8.97
N ASP A 283 10.62 -8.85 9.32
CA ASP A 283 11.49 -9.76 8.58
C ASP A 283 12.49 -10.45 9.52
N LEU A 284 12.13 -11.65 10.00
CA LEU A 284 12.93 -12.37 10.99
C LEU A 284 14.33 -12.80 10.50
N ILE A 285 14.56 -12.84 9.19
CA ILE A 285 15.81 -13.36 8.62
C ILE A 285 16.70 -12.27 8.00
N LEU A 286 16.16 -11.07 7.80
CA LEU A 286 16.92 -9.94 7.27
C LEU A 286 17.78 -9.29 8.38
N PRO A 287 19.09 -9.13 8.17
CA PRO A 287 19.93 -8.36 9.09
C PRO A 287 19.46 -6.90 9.18
N ILE A 288 19.54 -6.29 10.35
CA ILE A 288 19.25 -4.85 10.50
C ILE A 288 20.39 -4.00 9.91
N CYS A 289 20.03 -2.86 9.31
CA CYS A 289 21.02 -1.87 8.88
C CYS A 289 21.73 -1.23 10.09
N LEU A 290 23.06 -1.34 10.14
CA LEU A 290 23.88 -0.76 11.22
C LEU A 290 24.29 0.71 10.96
N SER A 291 23.51 1.46 10.19
CA SER A 291 23.77 2.86 9.84
C SER A 291 23.50 3.83 11.00
N SER A 292 24.26 4.93 11.03
CA SER A 292 24.60 5.74 12.20
C SER A 292 23.62 6.87 12.58
N THR A 293 22.34 6.76 12.26
CA THR A 293 21.35 7.83 12.56
C THR A 293 20.53 7.59 13.82
N VAL A 294 21.16 7.04 14.84
CA VAL A 294 20.81 7.31 16.24
C VAL A 294 22.12 7.65 16.96
N LEU A 295 22.23 8.89 17.44
CA LEU A 295 23.15 9.34 18.49
C LEU A 295 24.23 8.31 18.94
N GLY A 296 25.34 8.24 18.20
CA GLY A 296 26.59 7.65 18.68
C GLY A 296 27.17 6.52 17.83
N GLN A 297 28.14 6.84 16.98
CA GLN A 297 29.53 6.38 17.08
C GLN A 297 30.32 6.65 15.78
N THR A 298 31.18 7.67 15.85
CA THR A 298 32.52 7.79 15.23
C THR A 298 32.86 6.99 13.96
N VAL A 299 32.96 7.71 12.82
CA VAL A 299 34.07 7.81 11.81
C VAL A 299 34.80 6.55 11.26
N TYR A 300 34.61 5.34 11.80
CA TYR A 300 35.25 4.09 11.32
C TYR A 300 34.30 3.10 10.62
N GLN A 301 33.09 3.51 10.23
CA GLN A 301 32.04 2.60 9.75
C GLN A 301 31.70 2.65 8.25
N GLY A 302 32.26 3.59 7.46
CA GLY A 302 31.95 3.67 6.02
C GLY A 302 32.41 2.46 5.19
N ALA A 303 33.51 1.82 5.58
CA ALA A 303 34.02 0.62 4.89
C ALA A 303 33.34 -0.68 5.36
N LEU A 304 32.96 -0.75 6.64
CA LEU A 304 32.27 -1.91 7.22
C LEU A 304 30.82 -2.01 6.70
N ASN A 305 30.15 -0.87 6.50
CA ASN A 305 28.79 -0.81 5.95
C ASN A 305 28.73 -1.34 4.51
N ARG A 306 29.71 -0.97 3.67
CA ARG A 306 29.83 -1.51 2.30
C ARG A 306 30.13 -3.00 2.30
N LEU A 307 30.92 -3.48 3.25
CA LEU A 307 31.21 -4.90 3.39
C LEU A 307 29.97 -5.68 3.85
N HIS A 308 29.18 -5.16 4.79
CA HIS A 308 27.94 -5.79 5.23
C HIS A 308 26.83 -5.77 4.19
N ALA A 309 26.58 -4.65 3.49
CA ALA A 309 25.61 -4.61 2.39
C ALA A 309 26.01 -5.59 1.28
N LYS A 310 27.30 -5.65 0.95
CA LYS A 310 27.83 -6.64 0.00
C LYS A 310 27.72 -8.08 0.53
N LEU A 311 27.94 -8.31 1.82
CA LEU A 311 27.82 -9.63 2.44
C LEU A 311 26.36 -10.11 2.53
N ALA A 312 25.42 -9.21 2.82
CA ALA A 312 23.98 -9.45 2.79
C ALA A 312 23.50 -9.75 1.37
N MET A 313 23.98 -9.00 0.37
CA MET A 313 23.73 -9.29 -1.04
C MET A 313 24.39 -10.59 -1.54
N THR A 314 25.42 -11.10 -0.86
CA THR A 314 26.05 -12.40 -1.15
C THR A 314 25.52 -13.54 -0.27
N SER A 315 24.75 -13.24 0.78
CA SER A 315 24.03 -14.24 1.56
C SER A 315 22.68 -14.52 0.89
N ALA A 316 21.98 -15.56 1.32
CA ALA A 316 20.75 -16.03 0.69
C ALA A 316 19.54 -15.06 0.79
N VAL A 317 19.77 -13.79 1.19
CA VAL A 317 18.74 -12.76 1.41
C VAL A 317 18.89 -11.67 0.35
N ALA A 318 17.89 -11.53 -0.52
CA ALA A 318 17.97 -10.71 -1.73
C ALA A 318 17.72 -9.20 -1.52
N SER A 319 17.68 -8.72 -0.27
CA SER A 319 17.17 -7.39 0.09
C SER A 319 18.23 -6.54 0.79
N ASP A 320 18.22 -5.22 0.54
CA ASP A 320 19.18 -4.29 1.12
C ASP A 320 18.62 -3.60 2.38
N PRO A 321 19.02 -4.02 3.59
CA PRO A 321 18.41 -3.53 4.82
C PRO A 321 18.58 -2.02 5.05
N CYS A 322 19.50 -1.37 4.34
CA CYS A 322 19.76 0.07 4.43
C CYS A 322 19.01 0.89 3.36
N LEU A 323 18.14 0.28 2.57
CA LEU A 323 17.36 0.98 1.54
C LEU A 323 16.48 2.09 2.13
N GLY A 324 15.91 1.87 3.31
CA GLY A 324 15.09 2.85 4.03
C GLY A 324 15.83 4.19 4.23
N ASP A 325 17.04 4.16 4.77
CA ASP A 325 17.87 5.36 4.97
C ASP A 325 18.10 6.13 3.68
N ARG A 326 18.35 5.42 2.58
CA ARG A 326 18.58 6.04 1.27
C ARG A 326 17.31 6.66 0.70
N ILE A 327 16.15 6.02 0.89
CA ILE A 327 14.86 6.58 0.50
C ILE A 327 14.57 7.86 1.29
N TYR A 328 14.78 7.84 2.61
CA TYR A 328 14.60 9.01 3.45
C TYR A 328 15.49 10.18 2.99
N GLN A 329 16.78 9.94 2.75
CA GLN A 329 17.70 10.96 2.26
C GLN A 329 17.30 11.47 0.85
N TYR A 330 16.88 10.56 -0.02
CA TYR A 330 16.49 10.89 -1.39
C TYR A 330 15.23 11.76 -1.43
N LEU A 331 14.16 11.36 -0.73
CA LEU A 331 12.88 12.09 -0.72
C LEU A 331 12.96 13.42 0.03
N ASN A 332 13.93 13.59 0.93
CA ASN A 332 14.23 14.86 1.59
C ASN A 332 15.23 15.75 0.83
N THR A 333 15.69 15.34 -0.35
CA THR A 333 16.53 16.21 -1.19
C THR A 333 15.66 17.29 -1.86
N PRO A 334 15.96 18.59 -1.72
CA PRO A 334 15.11 19.66 -2.27
C PRO A 334 14.83 19.54 -3.77
N LYS A 335 15.82 19.15 -4.57
CA LYS A 335 15.65 18.93 -6.02
C LYS A 335 14.72 17.75 -6.34
N VAL A 336 14.67 16.75 -5.47
CA VAL A 336 13.75 15.60 -5.62
C VAL A 336 12.33 16.05 -5.31
N GLN A 337 12.12 16.80 -4.23
CA GLN A 337 10.80 17.35 -3.89
C GLN A 337 10.30 18.30 -4.98
N GLU A 338 11.16 19.18 -5.51
CA GLU A 338 10.84 20.04 -6.65
C GLU A 338 10.39 19.22 -7.88
N ALA A 339 11.16 18.17 -8.24
CA ALA A 339 10.82 17.31 -9.37
C ALA A 339 9.51 16.53 -9.17
N LEU A 340 9.21 16.15 -7.92
CA LEU A 340 7.96 15.51 -7.52
C LEU A 340 6.79 16.51 -7.37
N HIS A 341 7.00 17.81 -7.62
CA HIS A 341 6.01 18.85 -7.30
C HIS A 341 5.49 18.72 -5.84
N ALA A 342 6.34 18.19 -4.97
CA ALA A 342 6.09 17.99 -3.55
C ALA A 342 6.69 19.16 -2.78
N ASN A 343 6.19 19.38 -1.56
CA ASN A 343 6.67 20.45 -0.68
C ASN A 343 6.63 21.86 -1.33
N THR A 344 5.74 22.07 -2.31
CA THR A 344 5.57 23.38 -2.97
C THR A 344 5.01 24.45 -2.03
N THR A 345 4.53 24.03 -0.87
CA THR A 345 3.94 24.88 0.18
C THR A 345 4.87 25.12 1.37
N HIS A 346 6.13 24.63 1.33
CA HIS A 346 7.07 24.70 2.45
C HIS A 346 6.48 24.08 3.73
N LEU A 347 6.17 22.79 3.65
CA LEU A 347 5.75 21.97 4.78
C LEU A 347 6.73 22.13 5.95
N PRO A 348 6.24 22.18 7.19
CA PRO A 348 7.03 22.54 8.37
C PRO A 348 7.95 21.41 8.85
N SER A 349 7.84 20.20 8.30
CA SER A 349 8.62 19.03 8.65
C SER A 349 9.20 18.35 7.42
N ASP A 350 10.25 17.58 7.65
CA ASP A 350 10.78 16.66 6.64
C ASP A 350 9.77 15.54 6.34
N TRP A 351 9.92 14.92 5.17
CA TRP A 351 9.19 13.72 4.81
C TRP A 351 9.69 12.54 5.64
N GLU A 352 8.78 11.71 6.14
CA GLU A 352 9.09 10.51 6.91
C GLU A 352 8.28 9.31 6.42
N PHE A 353 8.77 8.10 6.67
CA PHE A 353 8.09 6.85 6.28
C PHE A 353 6.73 6.69 6.97
N CYS A 354 6.66 7.01 8.26
CA CYS A 354 5.45 6.92 9.06
C CYS A 354 5.46 8.05 10.10
N GLY A 355 4.28 8.45 10.58
CA GLY A 355 4.21 9.21 11.83
C GLY A 355 4.50 10.71 11.73
N GLY A 356 4.14 11.35 10.60
CA GLY A 356 4.10 12.80 10.46
C GLY A 356 3.18 13.49 11.49
N HIS A 357 2.54 14.61 11.16
CA HIS A 357 1.74 15.37 12.14
C HIS A 357 0.42 14.70 12.58
N LEU A 358 0.16 13.49 12.10
CA LEU A 358 -1.07 12.72 12.27
C LEU A 358 -1.22 12.14 13.69
N VAL A 359 -2.38 12.39 14.32
CA VAL A 359 -2.84 11.69 15.52
C VAL A 359 -4.04 10.82 15.17
N TYR A 360 -3.76 9.53 14.94
CA TYR A 360 -4.77 8.54 14.57
C TYR A 360 -5.54 8.03 15.81
N GLN A 361 -6.86 7.83 15.67
CA GLN A 361 -7.71 7.26 16.71
C GLN A 361 -7.37 5.79 16.91
N ARG A 362 -6.94 5.46 18.12
CA ARG A 362 -6.43 4.13 18.49
C ARG A 362 -7.52 3.05 18.40
N GLU A 363 -8.76 3.42 18.66
CA GLU A 363 -9.93 2.55 18.63
C GLU A 363 -10.19 2.01 17.20
N SER A 364 -9.69 2.70 16.17
CA SER A 364 -9.80 2.20 14.79
C SER A 364 -9.02 0.90 14.59
N LEU A 365 -7.95 0.65 15.36
CA LEU A 365 -7.17 -0.59 15.27
C LEU A 365 -7.96 -1.81 15.76
N GLU A 366 -9.01 -1.61 16.56
CA GLU A 366 -9.84 -2.69 17.09
C GLU A 366 -11.05 -3.02 16.20
N ILE A 367 -11.24 -2.29 15.10
CA ILE A 367 -12.35 -2.55 14.16
C ILE A 367 -12.13 -3.90 13.48
N ASN A 368 -13.12 -4.79 13.60
CA ASN A 368 -13.12 -6.06 12.87
C ASN A 368 -13.61 -5.85 11.42
N ILE A 369 -12.71 -6.05 10.45
CA ILE A 369 -12.94 -5.87 9.01
C ILE A 369 -13.47 -7.14 8.34
N ILE A 370 -13.37 -8.31 8.97
CA ILE A 370 -13.78 -9.60 8.39
C ILE A 370 -15.24 -9.58 7.89
N PRO A 371 -16.24 -9.04 8.65
CA PRO A 371 -17.61 -8.92 8.15
C PRO A 371 -17.75 -8.05 6.90
N LEU A 372 -16.87 -7.05 6.73
CA LEU A 372 -16.85 -6.20 5.54
C LEU A 372 -16.31 -6.97 4.33
N LEU A 373 -15.26 -7.79 4.50
CA LEU A 373 -14.77 -8.68 3.45
C LEU A 373 -15.87 -9.65 2.99
N SER A 374 -16.60 -10.27 3.93
CA SER A 374 -17.76 -11.12 3.61
C SER A 374 -18.80 -10.38 2.75
N LYS A 375 -19.13 -9.12 3.10
CA LYS A 375 -20.05 -8.29 2.29
C LYS A 375 -19.52 -7.99 0.89
N LEU A 376 -18.22 -7.75 0.72
CA LEU A 376 -17.60 -7.51 -0.58
C LEU A 376 -17.63 -8.77 -1.46
N LEU A 377 -17.28 -9.93 -0.90
CA LEU A 377 -17.35 -11.23 -1.58
C LEU A 377 -18.78 -11.58 -2.01
N ARG A 378 -19.79 -11.34 -1.16
CA ARG A 378 -21.22 -11.51 -1.52
C ARG A 378 -21.64 -10.62 -2.69
N ARG A 379 -20.99 -9.46 -2.86
CA ARG A 379 -21.17 -8.55 -4.01
C ARG A 379 -20.29 -8.91 -5.21
N SER A 380 -19.69 -10.09 -5.20
CA SER A 380 -18.84 -10.62 -6.28
C SER A 380 -17.59 -9.77 -6.55
N ILE A 381 -17.06 -9.08 -5.54
CA ILE A 381 -15.73 -8.46 -5.60
C ILE A 381 -14.70 -9.52 -5.15
N PRO A 382 -13.82 -10.00 -6.05
CA PRO A 382 -12.78 -10.95 -5.68
C PRO A 382 -11.76 -10.32 -4.73
N ILE A 383 -11.23 -11.15 -3.83
CA ILE A 383 -10.25 -10.77 -2.81
C ILE A 383 -9.06 -11.72 -2.91
N LEU A 384 -7.87 -11.15 -3.05
CA LEU A 384 -6.61 -11.84 -2.84
C LEU A 384 -6.06 -11.46 -1.46
N LEU A 385 -5.89 -12.46 -0.61
CA LEU A 385 -5.13 -12.35 0.64
C LEU A 385 -3.77 -12.99 0.41
N PHE A 386 -2.69 -12.28 0.70
CA PHE A 386 -1.35 -12.85 0.60
C PHE A 386 -0.46 -12.45 1.76
N ASN A 387 0.47 -13.33 2.14
CA ASN A 387 1.43 -13.08 3.21
C ASN A 387 2.82 -13.56 2.80
N GLY A 388 3.82 -12.79 3.20
CA GLY A 388 5.17 -13.31 3.32
C GLY A 388 5.25 -14.35 4.45
N ASP A 389 6.07 -15.38 4.26
CA ASP A 389 6.24 -16.44 5.25
C ASP A 389 7.28 -16.15 6.34
N GLN A 390 7.92 -14.98 6.30
CA GLN A 390 8.86 -14.49 7.32
C GLN A 390 8.30 -13.34 8.19
N ASP A 391 7.04 -12.92 7.94
CA ASP A 391 6.40 -11.85 8.70
C ASP A 391 5.87 -12.35 10.05
N SER A 392 6.45 -11.86 11.15
CA SER A 392 5.95 -12.15 12.50
C SER A 392 4.97 -11.11 13.02
N LYS A 393 4.86 -9.91 12.40
CA LYS A 393 3.86 -8.89 12.79
C LYS A 393 2.45 -9.39 12.47
N ILE A 394 2.26 -9.92 11.26
CA ILE A 394 0.98 -10.44 10.77
C ILE A 394 1.22 -11.82 10.12
N PRO A 395 1.35 -12.88 10.95
CA PRO A 395 1.74 -14.19 10.47
C PRO A 395 0.76 -14.76 9.44
N LEU A 396 1.32 -15.46 8.45
CA LEU A 396 0.56 -16.14 7.41
C LEU A 396 -0.51 -17.08 7.98
N THR A 397 -0.26 -17.67 9.16
CA THR A 397 -1.16 -18.63 9.81
C THR A 397 -2.49 -17.97 10.15
N GLN A 398 -2.45 -16.73 10.62
CA GLN A 398 -3.65 -15.98 11.02
C GLN A 398 -4.46 -15.55 9.81
N THR A 399 -3.79 -15.05 8.76
CA THR A 399 -4.49 -14.70 7.51
C THR A 399 -5.10 -15.93 6.83
N ARG A 400 -4.44 -17.10 6.92
CA ARG A 400 -5.00 -18.38 6.47
C ARG A 400 -6.27 -18.76 7.23
N ILE A 401 -6.29 -18.61 8.55
CA ILE A 401 -7.48 -18.86 9.38
C ILE A 401 -8.63 -17.98 8.90
N ILE A 402 -8.39 -16.68 8.72
CA ILE A 402 -9.42 -15.74 8.24
C ILE A 402 -9.92 -16.11 6.85
N ALA A 403 -9.04 -16.50 5.92
CA ALA A 403 -9.44 -16.94 4.58
C ALA A 403 -10.37 -18.16 4.63
N ASN A 404 -10.05 -19.16 5.47
CA ASN A 404 -10.89 -20.34 5.64
C ASN A 404 -12.23 -20.00 6.29
N MET A 405 -12.25 -19.14 7.32
CA MET A 405 -13.48 -18.66 7.96
C MET A 405 -14.42 -17.99 6.95
N LEU A 406 -13.87 -17.10 6.10
CA LEU A 406 -14.64 -16.44 5.03
C LEU A 406 -15.18 -17.45 4.01
N ALA A 407 -14.35 -18.42 3.60
CA ALA A 407 -14.77 -19.45 2.67
C ALA A 407 -15.92 -20.31 3.24
N GLU A 408 -15.83 -20.69 4.51
CA GLU A 408 -16.86 -21.47 5.21
C GLU A 408 -18.17 -20.67 5.36
N GLU A 409 -18.09 -19.44 5.89
CA GLU A 409 -19.26 -18.55 6.09
C GLU A 409 -20.05 -18.33 4.79
N LEU A 410 -19.31 -18.21 3.67
CA LEU A 410 -19.87 -17.94 2.35
C LEU A 410 -20.18 -19.19 1.54
N LYS A 411 -19.89 -20.38 2.07
CA LYS A 411 -20.03 -21.67 1.37
C LYS A 411 -19.29 -21.64 0.02
N LEU A 412 -18.09 -21.08 0.01
CA LEU A 412 -17.19 -21.13 -1.14
C LEU A 412 -16.49 -22.49 -1.14
N VAL A 413 -16.47 -23.14 -2.30
CA VAL A 413 -15.80 -24.43 -2.45
C VAL A 413 -14.32 -24.21 -2.79
N PRO A 414 -13.39 -24.98 -2.19
CA PRO A 414 -12.00 -24.95 -2.59
C PRO A 414 -11.86 -25.46 -4.03
N PHE A 415 -11.13 -24.73 -4.85
CA PHE A 415 -10.75 -25.15 -6.19
C PHE A 415 -9.39 -25.85 -6.13
N GLY A 416 -9.42 -27.18 -6.18
CA GLY A 416 -8.24 -28.03 -6.01
C GLY A 416 -7.73 -28.06 -4.57
N SER A 417 -6.61 -28.76 -4.36
CA SER A 417 -5.95 -28.82 -3.06
C SER A 417 -5.04 -27.62 -2.80
N TYR A 418 -4.73 -27.40 -1.52
CA TYR A 418 -3.65 -26.49 -1.12
C TYR A 418 -2.35 -27.06 -1.67
N ALA A 419 -1.68 -26.27 -2.50
CA ALA A 419 -0.55 -26.75 -3.29
C ALA A 419 0.39 -25.60 -3.62
N PRO A 420 1.64 -25.91 -4.02
CA PRO A 420 2.57 -24.89 -4.44
C PRO A 420 2.05 -24.13 -5.65
N TRP A 421 2.52 -22.90 -5.77
CA TRP A 421 2.53 -22.15 -7.02
C TRP A 421 3.97 -21.79 -7.38
N TYR A 422 4.21 -21.54 -8.65
CA TYR A 422 5.56 -21.40 -9.19
C TYR A 422 5.82 -19.99 -9.69
N ASP A 423 6.97 -19.45 -9.32
CA ASP A 423 7.59 -18.32 -9.99
C ASP A 423 8.74 -18.87 -10.86
N LYS A 424 8.61 -18.72 -12.18
CA LYS A 424 9.50 -19.33 -13.16
C LYS A 424 9.63 -20.84 -12.91
N THR A 425 10.84 -21.32 -12.57
CA THR A 425 11.14 -22.73 -12.32
C THR A 425 11.13 -23.12 -10.83
N GLN A 426 10.85 -22.18 -9.92
CA GLN A 426 10.94 -22.39 -8.47
C GLN A 426 9.58 -22.23 -7.80
N VAL A 427 9.41 -22.84 -6.63
CA VAL A 427 8.21 -22.64 -5.81
C VAL A 427 8.20 -21.19 -5.33
N GLY A 428 7.22 -20.42 -5.77
CA GLY A 428 6.99 -19.04 -5.33
C GLY A 428 6.25 -18.96 -3.99
N GLY A 429 5.54 -20.04 -3.63
CA GLY A 429 4.84 -20.19 -2.35
C GLY A 429 3.72 -21.22 -2.47
N TRP A 430 2.68 -21.12 -1.64
CA TRP A 430 1.54 -22.03 -1.66
C TRP A 430 0.22 -21.27 -1.72
N THR A 431 -0.80 -21.88 -2.31
CA THR A 431 -2.09 -21.21 -2.50
C THR A 431 -3.28 -22.14 -2.42
N GLN A 432 -4.40 -21.59 -1.95
CA GLN A 432 -5.74 -22.13 -2.08
C GLN A 432 -6.66 -21.05 -2.66
N SER A 433 -7.40 -21.42 -3.70
CA SER A 433 -8.49 -20.61 -4.24
C SER A 433 -9.83 -21.20 -3.79
N PHE A 434 -10.79 -20.31 -3.56
CA PHE A 434 -12.16 -20.64 -3.18
C PHE A 434 -13.12 -19.89 -4.11
N GLY A 435 -14.18 -20.57 -4.52
CA GLY A 435 -15.13 -20.01 -5.47
C GLY A 435 -16.46 -20.73 -5.52
N GLN A 436 -17.22 -20.49 -6.57
CA GLN A 436 -18.46 -21.19 -6.87
C GLN A 436 -18.57 -21.45 -8.37
N ALA A 437 -19.28 -22.53 -8.75
CA ALA A 437 -19.67 -22.74 -10.14
C ALA A 437 -20.84 -21.81 -10.51
N ARG A 438 -20.66 -20.94 -11.50
CA ARG A 438 -21.72 -20.12 -12.09
C ARG A 438 -21.83 -20.41 -13.58
N LYS A 439 -23.03 -20.82 -14.03
CA LYS A 439 -23.32 -21.12 -15.45
C LYS A 439 -22.28 -22.08 -16.08
N GLY A 440 -21.88 -23.11 -15.34
CA GLY A 440 -20.89 -24.11 -15.80
C GLY A 440 -19.43 -23.65 -15.78
N LYS A 441 -19.12 -22.45 -15.26
CA LYS A 441 -17.75 -21.97 -15.09
C LYS A 441 -17.42 -21.76 -13.62
N ASN A 442 -16.24 -22.22 -13.21
CA ASN A 442 -15.70 -21.94 -11.88
C ASN A 442 -15.29 -20.46 -11.81
N VAL A 443 -15.87 -19.73 -10.85
CA VAL A 443 -15.54 -18.32 -10.59
C VAL A 443 -14.84 -18.26 -9.23
N THR A 444 -13.58 -17.83 -9.23
CA THR A 444 -12.81 -17.62 -8.00
C THR A 444 -13.22 -16.31 -7.35
N TYR A 445 -13.54 -16.34 -6.06
CA TYR A 445 -13.87 -15.14 -5.27
C TYR A 445 -12.81 -14.82 -4.25
N LEU A 446 -12.22 -15.83 -3.62
CA LEU A 446 -11.23 -15.65 -2.57
C LEU A 446 -10.00 -16.49 -2.91
N THR A 447 -8.83 -15.88 -2.84
CA THR A 447 -7.56 -16.58 -2.97
C THR A 447 -6.71 -16.25 -1.76
N PHE A 448 -6.16 -17.27 -1.11
CA PHE A 448 -5.10 -17.14 -0.13
C PHE A 448 -3.79 -17.62 -0.75
N ALA A 449 -2.72 -16.86 -0.60
CA ALA A 449 -1.39 -17.23 -1.08
C ALA A 449 -0.30 -16.88 -0.05
N THR A 450 0.62 -17.81 0.20
CA THR A 450 1.89 -17.46 0.83
C THR A 450 2.91 -17.13 -0.25
N VAL A 451 3.88 -16.28 0.09
CA VAL A 451 5.02 -15.94 -0.77
C VAL A 451 6.29 -16.37 -0.04
N ARG A 452 6.98 -17.34 -0.62
CA ARG A 452 8.11 -18.03 0.00
C ARG A 452 9.33 -17.13 0.08
N GLY A 453 9.88 -16.97 1.29
CA GLY A 453 11.04 -16.12 1.57
C GLY A 453 10.70 -14.62 1.62
N ALA A 454 9.42 -14.28 1.56
CA ALA A 454 8.97 -12.89 1.68
C ALA A 454 8.62 -12.55 3.13
N ALA A 455 8.71 -11.28 3.47
CA ALA A 455 8.49 -10.74 4.79
C ALA A 455 7.22 -9.87 4.84
N HIS A 456 7.18 -8.83 5.67
CA HIS A 456 6.04 -7.92 5.78
C HIS A 456 5.81 -7.17 4.46
N GLU A 457 6.84 -6.49 3.95
CA GLU A 457 6.86 -5.86 2.64
C GLU A 457 7.22 -6.91 1.57
N VAL A 458 6.23 -7.73 1.18
CA VAL A 458 6.41 -8.86 0.25
C VAL A 458 7.12 -8.47 -1.05
N PRO A 459 6.77 -7.37 -1.74
CA PRO A 459 7.41 -7.03 -3.00
C PRO A 459 8.83 -6.52 -2.84
N TYR A 460 9.19 -5.99 -1.67
CA TYR A 460 10.57 -5.61 -1.36
C TYR A 460 11.46 -6.85 -1.18
N THR A 461 10.97 -7.86 -0.45
CA THR A 461 11.77 -9.05 -0.08
C THR A 461 11.72 -10.20 -1.10
N SER A 462 10.66 -10.27 -1.90
CA SER A 462 10.51 -11.27 -2.96
C SER A 462 9.90 -10.66 -4.23
N PRO A 463 10.61 -9.75 -4.90
CA PRO A 463 10.07 -8.93 -5.99
C PRO A 463 9.57 -9.74 -7.20
N SER A 464 10.31 -10.79 -7.60
CA SER A 464 9.93 -11.66 -8.73
C SER A 464 8.60 -12.40 -8.45
N GLN A 465 8.49 -13.01 -7.27
CA GLN A 465 7.29 -13.69 -6.80
C GLN A 465 6.11 -12.72 -6.67
N ALA A 466 6.34 -11.53 -6.11
CA ALA A 466 5.31 -10.50 -5.97
C ALA A 466 4.75 -10.04 -7.32
N LEU A 467 5.59 -9.85 -8.34
CA LEU A 467 5.12 -9.51 -9.69
C LEU A 467 4.32 -10.65 -10.33
N THR A 468 4.73 -11.91 -10.14
CA THR A 468 3.96 -13.08 -10.60
C THR A 468 2.58 -13.15 -9.91
N LEU A 469 2.52 -12.85 -8.62
CA LEU A 469 1.28 -12.76 -7.86
C LEU A 469 0.39 -11.62 -8.37
N PHE A 470 0.96 -10.45 -8.61
CA PHE A 470 0.25 -9.28 -9.15
C PHE A 470 -0.34 -9.55 -10.55
N ARG A 471 0.41 -10.23 -11.42
CA ARG A 471 -0.09 -10.67 -12.75
C ARG A 471 -1.32 -11.57 -12.64
N ALA A 472 -1.29 -12.55 -11.73
CA ALA A 472 -2.41 -13.46 -11.53
C ALA A 472 -3.63 -12.71 -10.99
N PHE A 473 -3.42 -11.78 -10.05
CA PHE A 473 -4.45 -10.91 -9.50
C PHE A 473 -5.16 -10.08 -10.58
N LEU A 474 -4.41 -9.35 -11.41
CA LEU A 474 -4.98 -8.52 -12.47
C LEU A 474 -5.77 -9.35 -13.49
N ARG A 475 -5.26 -10.53 -13.85
CA ARG A 475 -5.91 -11.45 -14.80
C ARG A 475 -7.14 -12.16 -14.22
N GLY A 476 -7.33 -12.13 -12.90
CA GLY A 476 -8.35 -12.93 -12.22
C GLY A 476 -8.14 -14.44 -12.41
N SER A 477 -6.89 -14.86 -12.62
CA SER A 477 -6.52 -16.27 -12.83
C SER A 477 -5.91 -16.87 -11.57
N PRO A 478 -6.03 -18.19 -11.34
CA PRO A 478 -5.24 -18.86 -10.32
C PRO A 478 -3.73 -18.65 -10.53
N LEU A 479 -2.96 -18.69 -9.45
CA LEU A 479 -1.49 -18.65 -9.52
C LEU A 479 -0.94 -19.88 -10.30
N PRO A 480 0.21 -19.76 -10.98
CA PRO A 480 0.77 -20.83 -11.82
C PRO A 480 1.00 -22.12 -11.02
N ARG A 481 0.40 -23.23 -11.48
CA ARG A 481 0.52 -24.55 -10.82
C ARG A 481 1.61 -25.45 -11.40
N ILE A 482 2.25 -25.00 -12.49
CA ILE A 482 3.31 -25.73 -13.19
C ILE A 482 4.48 -24.76 -13.39
N PRO A 483 5.74 -25.21 -13.22
CA PRO A 483 6.91 -24.40 -13.54
C PRO A 483 6.90 -23.96 -15.01
N SER A 484 7.37 -22.74 -15.29
CA SER A 484 7.62 -22.34 -16.68
C SER A 484 8.76 -23.18 -17.26
N GLU A 485 8.58 -23.72 -18.47
CA GLU A 485 9.67 -24.38 -19.19
C GLU A 485 10.84 -23.40 -19.38
N LYS A 486 12.08 -23.87 -19.20
CA LYS A 486 13.26 -23.10 -19.56
C LYS A 486 13.16 -22.80 -21.06
N LYS A 487 12.90 -21.55 -21.44
CA LYS A 487 13.21 -21.09 -22.79
C LYS A 487 14.72 -21.24 -22.94
N THR A 488 15.12 -22.21 -23.75
CA THR A 488 16.51 -22.55 -24.05
C THR A 488 17.13 -21.51 -24.96
#